data_AF-A0A2P5TQN4-F1
#
_entry.id   AF-A0A2P5TQN4-F1
#
_cell.length_a   1.000
_cell.length_b   1.000
_cell.length_c   1.000
_cell.angle_alpha   90.00
_cell.angle_beta   90.00
_cell.angle_gamma   90.00
#
_symmetry.space_group_name_H-M   'P 1'
#
loop_
_entity.id
_entity.type
_entity.pdbx_description
1 polymer ?
#
loop_
_entity_poly.entity_id
_entity_poly.type
_entity_poly.pdbx_seq_one_letter_code
_entity_poly.pdbx_strand_id
1 'polypeptide(L)'
;MKLLKYLLPEILGVLFGIVVLAFAYLIFSLVIKVYSSSQFLNLSQGVDATSISIGVAILLFLAKEVIEVIRKRNARFRKENALKTLLSEEVELNHWTWLKVRSLIEVVKEEPESTEFSIITSTSGKELFQYVREDNGGGGQAFPPVYETLINKLIVDVAELDKEFYVAAIDYEKALAELSHLRAGAYDFIHETQQGRHYTDGFTEYASDELPDIFDSMEAFYRVCGHTKLEKHRLR
;
A
#
# COMPACT_ATOMS: atom_id res chain seq x y z
N MET A 1 1.32 21.77 -1.62
CA MET A 1 0.43 20.67 -1.17
C MET A 1 1.02 19.82 -0.03
N LYS A 2 2.30 19.40 -0.07
CA LYS A 2 2.95 18.62 1.02
C LYS A 2 3.02 19.34 2.39
N LEU A 3 3.26 20.65 2.38
CA LEU A 3 3.29 21.49 3.61
C LEU A 3 1.94 21.52 4.34
N LEU A 4 0.82 21.52 3.60
CA LEU A 4 -0.52 21.52 4.20
C LEU A 4 -0.83 20.18 4.88
N LYS A 5 -0.40 19.05 4.28
CA LYS A 5 -0.53 17.71 4.90
C LYS A 5 0.27 17.57 6.20
N TYR A 6 1.43 18.22 6.29
CA TYR A 6 2.29 18.19 7.49
C TYR A 6 1.81 19.10 8.61
N LEU A 7 1.25 20.27 8.25
CA LEU A 7 0.75 21.25 9.21
C LEU A 7 -0.70 21.00 9.63
N LEU A 8 -1.49 20.23 8.85
CA LEU A 8 -2.89 19.93 9.18
C LEU A 8 -3.09 19.34 10.58
N PRO A 9 -2.28 18.35 11.03
CA PRO A 9 -2.41 17.77 12.36
C PRO A 9 -2.11 18.78 13.47
N GLU A 10 -1.10 19.64 13.28
CA GLU A 10 -0.73 20.69 14.22
C GLU A 10 -1.78 21.79 14.27
N ILE A 11 -2.28 22.25 13.12
CA ILE A 11 -3.35 23.23 13.01
C ILE A 11 -4.62 22.68 13.67
N LEU A 12 -4.99 21.43 13.42
CA LEU A 12 -6.13 20.77 14.07
C LEU A 12 -5.92 20.63 15.58
N GLY A 13 -4.68 20.36 16.03
CA GLY A 13 -4.32 20.30 17.45
C GLY A 13 -4.43 21.66 18.13
N VAL A 14 -3.98 22.73 17.47
CA VAL A 14 -4.08 24.11 17.95
C VAL A 14 -5.54 24.56 17.97
N LEU A 15 -6.31 24.29 16.91
CA LEU A 15 -7.74 24.60 16.86
C LEU A 15 -8.51 23.84 17.95
N PHE A 16 -8.19 22.56 18.16
CA PHE A 16 -8.76 21.78 19.25
C PHE A 16 -8.39 22.36 20.62
N GLY A 17 -7.12 22.74 20.83
CA GLY A 17 -6.67 23.38 22.05
C GLY A 17 -7.38 24.72 22.32
N ILE A 18 -7.57 25.54 21.28
CA ILE A 18 -8.32 26.80 21.37
C ILE A 18 -9.78 26.53 21.71
N VAL A 19 -10.42 25.55 21.06
CA VAL A 19 -11.81 25.19 21.35
C VAL A 19 -11.95 24.67 22.78
N VAL A 20 -11.04 23.81 23.24
CA VAL A 20 -11.04 23.30 24.63
C VAL A 20 -10.80 24.43 25.63
N LEU A 21 -9.88 25.35 25.37
CA LEU A 21 -9.62 26.51 26.24
C LEU A 21 -10.79 27.50 26.26
N ALA A 22 -11.38 27.80 25.12
CA ALA A 22 -12.57 28.66 25.03
C ALA A 22 -13.75 28.03 25.77
N PHE A 23 -13.88 26.71 25.68
CA PHE A 23 -14.91 25.96 26.37
C PHE A 23 -14.67 25.88 27.88
N ALA A 24 -13.44 25.62 28.31
CA ALA A 24 -13.05 25.69 29.71
C ALA A 24 -13.25 27.09 30.30
N TYR A 25 -12.94 28.14 29.53
CA TYR A 25 -13.19 29.52 29.91
C TYR A 25 -14.69 29.81 30.05
N LEU A 26 -15.54 29.31 29.16
CA LEU A 26 -17.00 29.44 29.28
C LEU A 26 -17.53 28.73 30.53
N ILE A 27 -17.05 27.52 30.82
CA ILE A 27 -17.41 26.79 32.05
C ILE A 27 -16.95 27.57 33.29
N PHE A 28 -15.71 28.05 33.30
CA PHE A 28 -15.15 28.80 34.42
C PHE A 28 -15.85 30.15 34.63
N SER A 29 -16.17 30.84 33.54
CA SER A 29 -16.97 32.07 33.53
C SER A 29 -18.37 31.82 34.08
N LEU A 30 -19.02 30.74 33.66
CA LEU A 30 -20.34 30.33 34.16
C LEU A 30 -20.28 30.04 35.65
N VAL A 31 -19.31 29.25 36.11
CA VAL A 31 -19.12 28.91 37.53
C VAL A 31 -18.87 30.17 38.36
N ILE A 32 -17.99 31.07 37.92
CA ILE A 32 -17.71 32.33 38.62
C ILE A 32 -18.95 33.22 38.65
N LYS A 33 -19.69 33.35 37.55
CA LYS A 33 -20.88 34.20 37.46
C LYS A 33 -22.02 33.66 38.32
N VAL A 34 -22.12 32.34 38.45
CA VAL A 34 -23.02 31.67 39.39
C VAL A 34 -22.60 31.93 40.84
N TYR A 35 -21.30 31.88 41.15
CA TYR A 35 -20.77 32.05 42.51
C TYR A 35 -20.72 33.51 42.99
N SER A 36 -20.50 34.47 42.07
CA SER A 36 -20.32 35.90 42.39
C SER A 36 -21.61 36.70 42.38
N SER A 37 -22.69 36.17 41.82
CA SER A 37 -23.99 36.82 41.97
C SER A 37 -24.47 36.65 43.42
N SER A 38 -24.78 37.76 44.10
CA SER A 38 -25.54 37.81 45.37
C SER A 38 -26.92 37.13 45.26
N GLN A 39 -27.26 36.74 44.05
CA GLN A 39 -28.38 35.94 43.64
C GLN A 39 -28.16 34.44 43.87
N PHE A 40 -26.99 33.90 44.25
CA PHE A 40 -26.83 32.45 44.52
C PHE A 40 -27.71 31.96 45.70
N LEU A 41 -27.98 32.83 46.69
CA LEU A 41 -28.95 32.58 47.77
C LEU A 41 -30.42 32.69 47.30
N ASN A 42 -30.70 33.34 46.16
CA ASN A 42 -32.03 33.49 45.57
C ASN A 42 -32.27 32.60 44.31
N LEU A 43 -31.20 32.15 43.62
CA LEU A 43 -31.22 31.22 42.48
C LEU A 43 -31.23 29.77 42.95
N SER A 44 -30.88 29.48 44.22
CA SER A 44 -31.18 28.16 44.80
C SER A 44 -32.68 27.89 44.90
N GLN A 45 -33.53 28.90 44.65
CA GLN A 45 -34.99 28.74 44.52
C GLN A 45 -35.48 28.69 43.06
N GLY A 46 -34.61 28.81 42.04
CA GLY A 46 -35.05 28.93 40.64
C GLY A 46 -34.16 28.29 39.56
N VAL A 47 -32.93 27.85 39.87
CA VAL A 47 -32.18 26.94 38.99
C VAL A 47 -32.55 25.53 39.38
N ASP A 48 -33.56 25.02 38.68
CA ASP A 48 -33.99 23.66 38.83
C ASP A 48 -32.80 22.73 38.52
N ALA A 49 -32.53 21.76 39.40
CA ALA A 49 -31.35 20.88 39.31
C ALA A 49 -31.24 20.16 37.93
N THR A 50 -32.38 20.07 37.25
CA THR A 50 -32.58 19.66 35.86
C THR A 50 -31.76 20.47 34.85
N SER A 51 -31.66 21.80 34.99
CA SER A 51 -30.93 22.64 34.03
C SER A 51 -29.42 22.44 34.11
N ILE A 52 -28.90 22.24 35.32
CA ILE A 52 -27.48 21.93 35.55
C ILE A 52 -27.16 20.52 35.02
N SER A 53 -28.01 19.54 35.30
CA SER A 53 -27.81 18.16 34.83
C SER A 53 -27.87 18.07 33.31
N ILE A 54 -28.74 18.83 32.64
CA ILE A 54 -28.78 18.94 31.17
C ILE A 54 -27.45 19.50 30.64
N GLY A 55 -26.93 20.58 31.22
CA GLY A 55 -25.65 21.16 30.82
C GLY A 55 -24.49 20.16 30.94
N VAL A 56 -24.41 19.44 32.06
CA VAL A 56 -23.41 18.39 32.30
C VAL A 56 -23.58 17.22 31.32
N ALA A 57 -24.80 16.81 31.02
CA ALA A 57 -25.04 15.73 30.06
C ALA A 57 -24.58 16.09 28.64
N ILE A 58 -24.87 17.32 28.18
CA ILE A 58 -24.39 17.83 26.88
C ILE A 58 -22.87 17.87 26.85
N LEU A 59 -22.24 18.34 27.93
CA LEU A 59 -20.79 18.40 28.08
C LEU A 59 -20.14 17.01 27.94
N LEU A 60 -20.66 16.03 28.67
CA LEU A 60 -20.16 14.65 28.63
C LEU A 60 -20.39 14.01 27.26
N PHE A 61 -21.51 14.29 26.62
CA PHE A 61 -21.80 13.80 25.27
C PHE A 61 -20.80 14.34 24.25
N LEU A 62 -20.52 15.65 24.27
CA LEU A 62 -19.52 16.27 23.39
C LEU A 62 -18.11 15.71 23.63
N ALA A 63 -17.71 15.58 24.89
CA ALA A 63 -16.40 15.00 25.23
C ALA A 63 -16.28 13.55 24.75
N LYS A 64 -17.33 12.74 24.93
CA LYS A 64 -17.39 11.36 24.42
C LYS A 64 -17.26 11.33 22.90
N GLU A 65 -18.00 12.18 22.18
CA GLU A 65 -17.99 12.19 20.72
C GLU A 65 -16.61 12.56 20.17
N VAL A 66 -15.94 13.54 20.76
CA VAL A 66 -14.55 13.90 20.41
C VAL A 66 -13.61 12.70 20.59
N ILE A 67 -13.66 12.02 21.75
CA ILE A 67 -12.84 10.84 22.03
C ILE A 67 -13.15 9.74 21.01
N GLU A 68 -14.42 9.55 20.67
CA GLU A 68 -14.85 8.54 19.71
C GLU A 68 -14.34 8.83 18.30
N VAL A 69 -14.37 10.08 17.86
CA VAL A 69 -13.79 10.53 16.58
C VAL A 69 -12.27 10.29 16.55
N ILE A 70 -11.54 10.65 17.61
CA ILE A 70 -10.09 10.41 17.70
C ILE A 70 -9.80 8.90 17.62
N ARG A 71 -10.55 8.10 18.38
CA ARG A 71 -10.40 6.63 18.37
C ARG A 71 -10.65 6.04 16.98
N LYS A 72 -11.71 6.48 16.29
CA LYS A 72 -12.05 6.05 14.92
C LYS A 72 -10.95 6.46 13.91
N ARG A 73 -10.44 7.69 14.00
CA ARG A 73 -9.33 8.16 13.14
C ARG A 73 -8.06 7.33 13.35
N ASN A 74 -7.67 7.08 14.60
CA ASN A 74 -6.50 6.27 14.90
C ASN A 74 -6.67 4.82 14.43
N ALA A 75 -7.87 4.25 14.56
CA ALA A 75 -8.16 2.93 14.03
C ALA A 75 -8.03 2.87 12.51
N ARG A 76 -8.56 3.87 11.79
CA ARG A 76 -8.42 3.98 10.33
C ARG A 76 -6.96 4.08 9.90
N PHE A 77 -6.18 4.94 10.55
CA PHE A 77 -4.75 5.10 10.25
C PHE A 77 -3.96 3.80 10.48
N ARG A 78 -4.25 3.07 11.56
CA ARG A 78 -3.61 1.75 11.79
C ARG A 78 -3.99 0.73 10.72
N LYS A 79 -5.27 0.68 10.30
CA LYS A 79 -5.72 -0.22 9.22
C LYS A 79 -5.00 0.13 7.91
N GLU A 80 -4.97 1.40 7.54
CA GLU A 80 -4.29 1.88 6.33
C GLU A 80 -2.80 1.52 6.33
N ASN A 81 -2.08 1.80 7.41
CA ASN A 81 -0.65 1.46 7.49
C ASN A 81 -0.41 -0.05 7.43
N ALA A 82 -1.25 -0.86 8.08
CA ALA A 82 -1.11 -2.31 8.03
C ALA A 82 -1.27 -2.84 6.59
N LEU A 83 -2.27 -2.34 5.84
CA LEU A 83 -2.45 -2.69 4.43
C LEU A 83 -1.27 -2.25 3.57
N LYS A 84 -0.79 -1.01 3.74
CA LYS A 84 0.37 -0.49 3.01
C LYS A 84 1.61 -1.32 3.25
N THR A 85 1.87 -1.73 4.49
CA THR A 85 2.97 -2.64 4.81
C THR A 85 2.81 -3.99 4.12
N LEU A 86 1.67 -4.65 4.26
CA LEU A 86 1.45 -5.97 3.63
C LEU A 86 1.56 -5.93 2.11
N LEU A 87 0.97 -4.91 1.48
CA LEU A 87 0.99 -4.77 0.02
C LEU A 87 2.38 -4.36 -0.48
N SER A 88 3.14 -3.57 0.29
CA SER A 88 4.54 -3.25 -0.06
C SER A 88 5.43 -4.48 -0.08
N GLU A 89 5.18 -5.46 0.79
CA GLU A 89 5.92 -6.73 0.79
C GLU A 89 5.61 -7.57 -0.45
N GLU A 90 4.34 -7.59 -0.91
CA GLU A 90 3.97 -8.22 -2.18
C GLU A 90 4.65 -7.54 -3.37
N VAL A 91 4.72 -6.20 -3.39
CA VAL A 91 5.45 -5.46 -4.43
C VAL A 91 6.93 -5.85 -4.44
N GLU A 92 7.58 -5.99 -3.28
CA GLU A 92 8.99 -6.40 -3.19
C GLU A 92 9.21 -7.86 -3.67
N LEU A 93 8.24 -8.75 -3.47
CA LEU A 93 8.27 -10.10 -4.04
C LEU A 93 8.13 -10.06 -5.56
N ASN A 94 7.18 -9.31 -6.09
CA ASN A 94 6.99 -9.19 -7.54
C ASN A 94 8.12 -8.44 -8.23
N HIS A 95 8.80 -7.52 -7.54
CA HIS A 95 10.00 -6.87 -8.07
C HIS A 95 11.11 -7.89 -8.32
N TRP A 96 11.23 -8.90 -7.46
CA TRP A 96 12.16 -10.01 -7.73
C TRP A 96 11.76 -10.78 -8.99
N THR A 97 10.46 -11.06 -9.17
CA THR A 97 9.96 -11.73 -10.36
C THR A 97 10.22 -10.92 -11.62
N TRP A 98 9.97 -9.62 -11.60
CA TRP A 98 10.31 -8.70 -12.68
C TRP A 98 11.80 -8.74 -13.03
N LEU A 99 12.69 -8.65 -12.04
CA LEU A 99 14.15 -8.75 -12.25
C LEU A 99 14.55 -10.08 -12.92
N LYS A 100 13.87 -11.18 -12.56
CA LYS A 100 14.15 -12.50 -13.12
C LYS A 100 13.62 -12.71 -14.52
N VAL A 101 12.43 -12.20 -14.83
CA VAL A 101 11.90 -12.20 -16.20
C VAL A 101 12.80 -11.36 -17.10
N ARG A 102 13.17 -10.16 -16.66
CA ARG A 102 14.10 -9.29 -17.40
C ARG A 102 15.45 -9.96 -17.66
N SER A 103 16.08 -10.49 -16.62
CA SER A 103 17.37 -11.20 -16.72
C SER A 103 17.28 -12.41 -17.66
N LEU A 104 16.17 -13.16 -17.64
CA LEU A 104 15.94 -14.26 -18.57
C LEU A 104 15.92 -13.77 -20.02
N ILE A 105 15.19 -12.69 -20.31
CA ILE A 105 15.10 -12.11 -21.65
C ILE A 105 16.47 -11.63 -22.13
N GLU A 106 17.24 -10.97 -21.25
CA GLU A 106 18.62 -10.55 -21.56
C GLU A 106 19.51 -11.75 -21.91
N VAL A 107 19.44 -12.84 -21.14
CA VAL A 107 20.19 -14.08 -21.44
C VAL A 107 19.78 -14.67 -22.78
N VAL A 108 18.48 -14.79 -23.08
CA VAL A 108 18.01 -15.33 -24.37
C VAL A 108 18.51 -14.49 -25.55
N LYS A 109 18.63 -13.16 -25.39
CA LYS A 109 19.13 -12.27 -26.44
C LYS A 109 20.65 -12.35 -26.64
N GLU A 110 21.41 -12.55 -25.57
CA GLU A 110 22.88 -12.52 -25.60
C GLU A 110 23.50 -13.87 -25.96
N GLU A 111 22.81 -14.97 -25.66
CA GLU A 111 23.33 -16.32 -25.87
C GLU A 111 23.28 -16.78 -27.34
N PRO A 112 24.21 -17.65 -27.80
CA PRO A 112 24.22 -18.18 -29.16
C PRO A 112 22.94 -18.96 -29.54
N GLU A 113 22.65 -19.05 -30.85
CA GLU A 113 21.54 -19.86 -31.43
C GLU A 113 21.47 -21.28 -30.89
N SER A 114 22.65 -21.87 -30.72
CA SER A 114 22.82 -23.25 -30.35
C SER A 114 22.68 -23.49 -28.84
N THR A 115 22.36 -22.44 -28.08
CA THR A 115 22.03 -22.55 -26.66
C THR A 115 20.66 -23.20 -26.49
N GLU A 116 20.62 -24.26 -25.71
CA GLU A 116 19.39 -24.92 -25.29
C GLU A 116 18.86 -24.27 -24.02
N PHE A 117 17.59 -23.88 -24.04
CA PHE A 117 16.90 -23.29 -22.88
C PHE A 117 15.91 -24.28 -22.28
N SER A 118 15.80 -24.28 -20.95
CA SER A 118 14.79 -25.08 -20.25
C SER A 118 14.32 -24.41 -18.97
N ILE A 119 13.08 -24.73 -18.58
CA ILE A 119 12.56 -24.42 -17.24
C ILE A 119 12.29 -25.74 -16.53
N ILE A 120 12.92 -25.92 -15.38
CA ILE A 120 12.81 -27.13 -14.57
C ILE A 120 12.09 -26.82 -13.27
N THR A 121 11.09 -27.62 -12.94
CA THR A 121 10.40 -27.54 -11.66
C THR A 121 11.04 -28.51 -10.68
N SER A 122 11.59 -28.00 -9.57
CA SER A 122 12.15 -28.82 -8.51
C SER A 122 11.07 -29.57 -7.74
N THR A 123 11.48 -30.58 -6.96
CA THR A 123 10.57 -31.33 -6.07
C THR A 123 9.88 -30.46 -5.03
N SER A 124 10.42 -29.27 -4.72
CA SER A 124 9.78 -28.29 -3.84
C SER A 124 8.82 -27.35 -4.56
N GLY A 125 8.53 -27.59 -5.84
CA GLY A 125 7.70 -26.72 -6.68
C GLY A 125 8.35 -25.38 -7.03
N LYS A 126 9.69 -25.26 -6.93
CA LYS A 126 10.41 -24.04 -7.35
C LYS A 126 10.85 -24.21 -8.78
N GLU A 127 10.58 -23.21 -9.60
CA GLU A 127 10.99 -23.21 -11.00
C GLU A 127 12.36 -22.56 -11.17
N LEU A 128 13.15 -23.15 -12.05
CA LEU A 128 14.51 -22.74 -12.39
C LEU A 128 14.61 -22.62 -13.90
N PHE A 129 15.02 -21.45 -14.39
CA PHE A 129 15.47 -21.28 -15.75
C PHE A 129 16.91 -21.76 -15.87
N GLN A 130 17.21 -22.55 -16.90
CA GLN A 130 18.55 -23.06 -17.20
C GLN A 130 18.85 -22.92 -18.68
N TYR A 131 20.13 -22.74 -18.99
CA TYR A 131 20.61 -22.74 -20.36
C TYR A 131 21.93 -23.48 -20.48
N VAL A 132 22.11 -24.18 -21.60
CA VAL A 132 23.29 -25.00 -21.90
C VAL A 132 23.76 -24.69 -23.31
N ARG A 133 25.04 -24.31 -23.45
CA ARG A 133 25.71 -24.04 -24.72
C ARG A 133 26.33 -25.32 -25.28
N GLU A 134 26.71 -25.30 -26.56
CA GLU A 134 27.37 -26.44 -27.23
C GLU A 134 28.68 -26.89 -26.58
N ASP A 135 29.39 -25.99 -25.88
CA ASP A 135 30.62 -26.30 -25.16
C ASP A 135 30.38 -26.98 -23.79
N ASN A 136 29.12 -27.32 -23.47
CA ASN A 136 28.63 -27.76 -22.15
C ASN A 136 28.81 -26.72 -21.04
N GLY A 137 29.14 -25.47 -21.39
CA GLY A 137 29.00 -24.33 -20.49
C GLY A 137 27.52 -23.98 -20.31
N GLY A 138 27.15 -23.50 -19.14
CA GLY A 138 25.75 -23.17 -18.87
C GLY A 138 25.56 -22.36 -17.61
N GLY A 139 24.34 -21.93 -17.41
CA GLY A 139 23.93 -21.15 -16.25
C GLY A 139 22.47 -21.37 -15.91
N GLY A 140 22.04 -20.74 -14.83
CA GLY A 140 20.65 -20.80 -14.43
C GLY A 140 20.28 -19.78 -13.37
N GLN A 141 18.99 -19.54 -13.24
CA GLN A 141 18.44 -18.64 -12.25
C GLN A 141 17.08 -19.12 -11.75
N ALA A 142 16.67 -18.61 -10.59
CA ALA A 142 15.31 -18.80 -10.12
C ALA A 142 14.29 -18.17 -11.09
N PHE A 143 13.16 -18.85 -11.28
CA PHE A 143 12.02 -18.36 -12.07
C PHE A 143 10.78 -18.23 -11.19
N PRO A 144 10.77 -17.24 -10.27
CA PRO A 144 9.73 -17.10 -9.26
C PRO A 144 8.34 -16.84 -9.88
N PRO A 145 7.25 -17.19 -9.19
CA PRO A 145 5.90 -16.88 -9.63
C PRO A 145 5.56 -15.39 -9.42
N VAL A 146 4.50 -14.92 -10.06
CA VAL A 146 3.86 -13.65 -9.72
C VAL A 146 2.93 -13.85 -8.52
N TYR A 147 2.96 -12.92 -7.58
CA TYR A 147 2.18 -12.96 -6.34
C TYR A 147 1.05 -11.93 -6.41
N GLU A 148 -0.20 -12.40 -6.52
CA GLU A 148 -1.40 -11.56 -6.61
C GLU A 148 -2.36 -11.78 -5.43
N THR A 149 -1.98 -12.64 -4.48
CA THR A 149 -2.90 -13.16 -3.47
C THR A 149 -3.31 -12.09 -2.45
N LEU A 150 -2.40 -11.22 -2.04
CA LEU A 150 -2.71 -10.19 -1.04
C LEU A 150 -3.50 -9.06 -1.66
N ILE A 151 -3.08 -8.54 -2.82
CA ILE A 151 -3.83 -7.48 -3.50
C ILE A 151 -5.28 -7.90 -3.78
N ASN A 152 -5.50 -9.10 -4.34
CA ASN A 152 -6.85 -9.59 -4.66
C ASN A 152 -7.74 -9.75 -3.41
N LYS A 153 -7.15 -10.11 -2.26
CA LYS A 153 -7.89 -10.26 -1.00
C LYS A 153 -8.19 -8.93 -0.31
N LEU A 154 -7.28 -7.96 -0.44
CA LEU A 154 -7.32 -6.71 0.31
C LEU A 154 -7.86 -5.53 -0.50
N ILE A 155 -8.11 -5.70 -1.80
CA ILE A 155 -8.54 -4.61 -2.69
C ILE A 155 -9.83 -3.92 -2.22
N VAL A 156 -10.77 -4.68 -1.65
CA VAL A 156 -12.02 -4.13 -1.09
C VAL A 156 -11.73 -3.30 0.17
N ASP A 157 -10.86 -3.80 1.05
CA ASP A 157 -10.43 -3.06 2.24
C ASP A 157 -9.71 -1.76 1.88
N VAL A 158 -8.93 -1.77 0.80
CA VAL A 158 -8.28 -0.58 0.25
C VAL A 158 -9.33 0.41 -0.29
N ALA A 159 -10.33 -0.07 -1.04
CA ALA A 159 -11.41 0.74 -1.58
C ALA A 159 -12.24 1.47 -0.49
N GLU A 160 -12.48 0.81 0.64
CA GLU A 160 -13.17 1.40 1.78
C GLU A 160 -12.38 2.52 2.45
N LEU A 161 -11.05 2.45 2.39
CA LEU A 161 -10.17 3.33 3.16
C LEU A 161 -9.82 4.60 2.43
N ASP A 162 -9.37 4.53 1.18
CA ASP A 162 -8.88 5.70 0.47
C ASP A 162 -8.95 5.52 -1.05
N LYS A 163 -9.54 6.52 -1.73
CA LYS A 163 -9.76 6.48 -3.17
C LYS A 163 -8.45 6.52 -3.96
N GLU A 164 -7.48 7.33 -3.54
CA GLU A 164 -6.19 7.43 -4.24
C GLU A 164 -5.41 6.13 -4.09
N PHE A 165 -5.43 5.54 -2.89
CA PHE A 165 -4.83 4.25 -2.63
C PHE A 165 -5.45 3.13 -3.47
N TYR A 166 -6.78 3.12 -3.61
CA TYR A 166 -7.50 2.16 -4.44
C TYR A 166 -7.17 2.27 -5.92
N VAL A 167 -7.14 3.49 -6.48
CA VAL A 167 -6.78 3.67 -7.90
C VAL A 167 -5.37 3.13 -8.17
N ALA A 168 -4.41 3.48 -7.32
CA ALA A 168 -3.04 2.99 -7.47
C ALA A 168 -2.94 1.46 -7.30
N ALA A 169 -3.76 0.87 -6.42
CA ALA A 169 -3.84 -0.58 -6.23
C ALA A 169 -4.37 -1.31 -7.47
N ILE A 170 -5.36 -0.74 -8.17
CA ILE A 170 -5.89 -1.29 -9.42
C ILE A 170 -4.86 -1.20 -10.55
N ASP A 171 -4.12 -0.10 -10.66
CA ASP A 171 -3.08 0.04 -11.68
C ASP A 171 -1.92 -0.95 -11.44
N TYR A 172 -1.58 -1.19 -10.17
CA TYR A 172 -0.66 -2.26 -9.78
C TYR A 172 -1.19 -3.66 -10.12
N GLU A 173 -2.46 -3.95 -9.84
CA GLU A 173 -3.08 -5.24 -10.19
C GLU A 173 -2.98 -5.53 -11.70
N LYS A 174 -3.24 -4.52 -12.55
CA LYS A 174 -3.07 -4.65 -14.01
C LYS A 174 -1.62 -4.93 -14.39
N ALA A 175 -0.66 -4.22 -13.77
CA ALA A 175 0.75 -4.45 -14.01
C ALA A 175 1.18 -5.88 -13.60
N LEU A 176 0.60 -6.45 -12.53
CA LEU A 176 0.83 -7.84 -12.17
C LEU A 176 0.26 -8.81 -13.20
N ALA A 177 -0.93 -8.54 -13.74
CA ALA A 177 -1.51 -9.36 -14.79
C ALA A 177 -0.62 -9.39 -16.04
N GLU A 178 -0.06 -8.24 -16.45
CA GLU A 178 0.89 -8.17 -17.55
C GLU A 178 2.21 -8.89 -17.23
N LEU A 179 2.75 -8.73 -16.02
CA LEU A 179 3.93 -9.49 -15.59
C LEU A 179 3.68 -11.00 -15.59
N SER A 180 2.49 -11.42 -15.17
CA SER A 180 2.05 -12.83 -15.16
C SER A 180 1.94 -13.36 -16.59
N HIS A 181 1.38 -12.57 -17.50
CA HIS A 181 1.31 -12.87 -18.92
C HIS A 181 2.71 -12.98 -19.57
N LEU A 182 3.62 -12.04 -19.31
CA LEU A 182 5.01 -12.11 -19.79
C LEU A 182 5.73 -13.35 -19.25
N ARG A 183 5.54 -13.67 -17.98
CA ARG A 183 6.13 -14.86 -17.37
C ARG A 183 5.59 -16.15 -18.00
N ALA A 184 4.28 -16.23 -18.24
CA ALA A 184 3.67 -17.37 -18.92
C ALA A 184 4.17 -17.48 -20.36
N GLY A 185 4.24 -16.36 -21.09
CA GLY A 185 4.81 -16.30 -22.43
C GLY A 185 6.25 -16.79 -22.48
N ALA A 186 7.10 -16.40 -21.50
CA ALA A 186 8.46 -16.90 -21.39
C ALA A 186 8.51 -18.42 -21.15
N TYR A 187 7.57 -18.94 -20.35
CA TYR A 187 7.47 -20.37 -20.08
C TYR A 187 7.09 -21.16 -21.33
N ASP A 188 6.02 -20.76 -22.00
CA ASP A 188 5.51 -21.39 -23.22
C ASP A 188 6.55 -21.33 -24.33
N PHE A 189 7.17 -20.17 -24.50
CA PHE A 189 8.27 -19.95 -25.44
C PHE A 189 9.44 -20.92 -25.24
N ILE A 190 9.91 -21.10 -24.00
CA ILE A 190 11.03 -22.02 -23.72
C ILE A 190 10.63 -23.48 -23.92
N HIS A 191 9.36 -23.84 -23.66
CA HIS A 191 8.88 -25.21 -23.86
C HIS A 191 8.66 -25.55 -25.33
N GLU A 192 8.13 -24.62 -26.12
CA GLU A 192 7.81 -24.82 -27.55
C GLU A 192 9.04 -24.66 -28.44
N THR A 193 10.00 -23.81 -28.05
CA THR A 193 11.20 -23.50 -28.85
C THR A 193 12.47 -23.58 -28.01
N GLN A 194 13.01 -24.80 -27.88
CA GLN A 194 14.19 -25.08 -27.05
C GLN A 194 15.51 -24.49 -27.61
N GLN A 195 15.54 -24.00 -28.87
CA GLN A 195 16.73 -23.46 -29.56
C GLN A 195 16.53 -22.01 -30.03
N GLY A 196 17.64 -21.26 -30.10
CA GLY A 196 17.67 -19.86 -29.69
C GLY A 196 17.53 -18.72 -30.71
N ARG A 197 17.18 -18.86 -32.00
CA ARG A 197 16.95 -17.62 -32.82
C ARG A 197 15.78 -17.54 -33.81
N HIS A 198 15.19 -18.62 -34.32
CA HIS A 198 14.20 -18.42 -35.40
C HIS A 198 12.82 -17.87 -34.96
N TYR A 199 12.54 -17.85 -33.65
CA TYR A 199 11.27 -17.37 -33.09
C TYR A 199 11.43 -16.49 -31.84
N THR A 200 12.67 -16.12 -31.49
CA THR A 200 13.05 -15.51 -30.20
C THR A 200 12.95 -13.99 -30.20
N ASP A 201 13.06 -13.35 -31.37
CA ASP A 201 13.16 -11.90 -31.46
C ASP A 201 11.83 -11.21 -31.11
N GLY A 202 10.70 -11.73 -31.62
CA GLY A 202 9.40 -11.09 -31.42
C GLY A 202 8.94 -11.05 -29.96
N PHE A 203 9.09 -12.16 -29.22
CA PHE A 203 8.73 -12.19 -27.80
C PHE A 203 9.71 -11.38 -26.96
N THR A 204 11.02 -11.51 -27.21
CA THR A 204 12.04 -10.83 -26.41
C THR A 204 12.05 -9.32 -26.67
N GLU A 205 11.70 -8.85 -27.87
CA GLU A 205 11.46 -7.44 -28.20
C GLU A 205 10.21 -6.93 -27.46
N TYR A 206 9.05 -7.58 -27.65
CA TYR A 206 7.82 -7.25 -26.94
C TYR A 206 8.02 -7.17 -25.42
N ALA A 207 8.62 -8.19 -24.82
CA ALA A 207 8.82 -8.22 -23.38
C ALA A 207 9.81 -7.14 -22.90
N SER A 208 10.79 -6.75 -23.73
CA SER A 208 11.70 -5.66 -23.38
C SER A 208 11.02 -4.30 -23.40
N ASP A 209 10.01 -4.12 -24.25
CA ASP A 209 9.24 -2.88 -24.36
C ASP A 209 8.20 -2.76 -23.24
N GLU A 210 7.57 -3.86 -22.81
CA GLU A 210 6.53 -3.86 -21.77
C GLU A 210 7.07 -3.83 -20.34
N LEU A 211 8.23 -4.45 -20.08
CA LEU A 211 8.80 -4.54 -18.73
C LEU A 211 9.01 -3.17 -18.04
N PRO A 212 9.49 -2.10 -18.71
CA PRO A 212 9.60 -0.77 -18.13
C PRO A 212 8.26 -0.22 -17.59
N ASP A 213 7.18 -0.32 -18.36
CA ASP A 213 5.87 0.21 -17.97
C ASP A 213 5.26 -0.55 -16.77
N ILE A 214 5.50 -1.86 -16.71
CA ILE A 214 5.18 -2.70 -15.56
C ILE A 214 5.94 -2.20 -14.32
N PHE A 215 7.24 -1.97 -14.44
CA PHE A 215 8.07 -1.49 -13.32
C PHE A 215 7.60 -0.13 -12.81
N ASP A 216 7.30 0.80 -13.71
CA ASP A 216 6.83 2.14 -13.36
C ASP A 216 5.52 2.09 -12.57
N SER A 217 4.60 1.20 -12.95
CA SER A 217 3.34 0.96 -12.25
C SER A 217 3.57 0.36 -10.84
N MET A 218 4.47 -0.61 -10.73
CA MET A 218 4.86 -1.20 -9.44
C MET A 218 5.53 -0.18 -8.52
N GLU A 219 6.44 0.63 -9.06
CA GLU A 219 7.11 1.69 -8.30
C GLU A 219 6.12 2.75 -7.84
N ALA A 220 5.21 3.19 -8.71
CA ALA A 220 4.19 4.17 -8.37
C ALA A 220 3.34 3.70 -7.18
N PHE A 221 2.89 2.45 -7.20
CA PHE A 221 2.14 1.87 -6.08
C PHE A 221 2.98 1.73 -4.81
N TYR A 222 4.24 1.30 -4.92
CA TYR A 222 5.17 1.23 -3.78
C TYR A 222 5.35 2.61 -3.10
N ARG A 223 5.34 3.68 -3.88
CA ARG A 223 5.39 5.07 -3.35
C ARG A 223 4.10 5.46 -2.62
N VAL A 224 2.94 5.02 -3.10
CA VAL A 224 1.66 5.21 -2.39
C VAL A 224 1.64 4.48 -1.05
N CYS A 225 2.31 3.32 -0.96
CA CYS A 225 2.53 2.59 0.28
C CYS A 225 3.45 3.31 1.29
N GLY A 226 4.10 4.42 0.89
CA GLY A 226 4.89 5.28 1.79
C GLY A 226 6.40 5.20 1.57
N HIS A 227 6.86 4.51 0.54
CA HIS A 227 8.27 4.40 0.19
C HIS A 227 8.69 5.44 -0.86
N THR A 228 10.00 5.60 -1.08
CA THR A 228 10.53 6.59 -2.04
C THR A 228 10.84 6.00 -3.40
N LYS A 229 11.38 4.78 -3.45
CA LYS A 229 11.84 4.12 -4.67
C LYS A 229 11.84 2.60 -4.47
N LEU A 230 11.49 1.86 -5.52
CA LEU A 230 11.49 0.40 -5.51
C LEU A 230 12.90 -0.13 -5.84
N GLU A 231 13.75 -0.23 -4.82
CA GLU A 231 15.10 -0.83 -4.96
C GLU A 231 15.22 -2.18 -4.26
N LYS A 232 14.37 -2.40 -3.25
CA LYS A 232 14.33 -3.64 -2.49
C LYS A 232 13.58 -4.72 -3.27
N HIS A 233 14.04 -5.94 -3.13
CA HIS A 233 13.35 -7.14 -3.59
C HIS A 233 13.45 -8.21 -2.51
N ARG A 234 12.49 -9.14 -2.47
CA ARG A 234 12.48 -10.27 -1.52
C ARG A 234 12.59 -11.60 -2.24
N LEU A 235 13.40 -12.49 -1.67
CA LEU A 235 13.68 -13.83 -2.23
C LEU A 235 12.70 -14.91 -1.77
N ARG A 236 11.55 -14.50 -1.23
CA ARG A 236 10.62 -15.29 -0.38
C ARG A 236 11.01 -15.29 1.10
#